data_AF-A0A7U5GXB6-F1
#
_entry.id   AF-A0A7U5GXB6-F1
#
_cell.length_a   1.000
_cell.length_b   1.000
_cell.length_c   1.000
_cell.angle_alpha   90.00
_cell.angle_beta   90.00
_cell.angle_gamma   90.00
#
_symmetry.space_group_name_H-M   'P 1'
#
loop_
_entity.id
_entity.type
_entity.pdbx_description
1 polymer ?
#
loop_
_entity_poly.entity_id
_entity_poly.type
_entity_poly.pdbx_seq_one_letter_code
_entity_poly.pdbx_strand_id
1 'polypeptide(L)'
;MTLNECMMNKFPGLKLGSPLFYSWDTSLRFELGVNESSVSIHENPLYLQGVYRRAIDLFEALHAPEDELYLVVDAHDFGKGYALGRKLNVFAKYVKDHSVLRRLQHESLPYIYPEDDEAWDWRTHRFSLRCRRSDFQYASLLKAVCNQDMGTRPSIHYPVYFVNETKGTVFYVYDDRGCDLLGADKEAIRWVYEECNSWILDYDRAEIDEVFT
;
A
#
# COMPACT_ATOMS: atom_id res chain seq x y z
N MET A 1 0.55 -4.61 -20.55
CA MET A 1 -0.10 -3.43 -19.96
C MET A 1 0.94 -2.68 -19.14
N THR A 2 0.90 -1.35 -19.14
CA THR A 2 1.64 -0.49 -18.20
C THR A 2 0.81 -0.26 -16.94
N LEU A 3 1.40 0.30 -15.87
CA LEU A 3 0.64 0.71 -14.70
C LEU A 3 -0.48 1.69 -15.08
N ASN A 4 -0.18 2.69 -15.92
CA ASN A 4 -1.15 3.72 -16.31
C ASN A 4 -2.34 3.15 -17.08
N GLU A 5 -2.10 2.22 -18.00
CA GLU A 5 -3.18 1.49 -18.70
C GLU A 5 -4.03 0.66 -17.72
N CYS A 6 -3.39 0.00 -16.73
CA CYS A 6 -4.09 -0.76 -15.70
C CYS A 6 -4.99 0.14 -14.86
N MET A 7 -4.46 1.26 -14.37
CA MET A 7 -5.20 2.22 -13.56
C MET A 7 -6.34 2.86 -14.35
N MET A 8 -6.13 3.25 -15.62
CA MET A 8 -7.21 3.80 -16.46
C MET A 8 -8.34 2.81 -16.70
N ASN A 9 -8.04 1.52 -16.84
CA ASN A 9 -9.02 0.48 -17.11
C ASN A 9 -9.79 0.05 -15.85
N LYS A 10 -9.08 -0.14 -14.72
CA LYS A 10 -9.65 -0.71 -13.48
C LYS A 10 -10.08 0.34 -12.47
N PHE A 11 -9.43 1.49 -12.45
CA PHE A 11 -9.62 2.56 -11.47
C PHE A 11 -9.64 3.93 -12.15
N PRO A 12 -10.55 4.17 -13.12
CA PRO A 12 -10.58 5.41 -13.90
C PRO A 12 -10.67 6.64 -12.99
N GLY A 13 -9.68 7.53 -13.09
CA GLY A 13 -9.62 8.78 -12.31
C GLY A 13 -8.98 8.65 -10.92
N LEU A 14 -8.72 7.45 -10.42
CA LEU A 14 -8.06 7.24 -9.14
C LEU A 14 -6.61 7.75 -9.19
N LYS A 15 -6.24 8.59 -8.23
CA LYS A 15 -4.86 8.97 -7.97
C LYS A 15 -4.36 8.19 -6.77
N LEU A 16 -3.24 7.50 -6.93
CA LEU A 16 -2.59 6.86 -5.78
C LEU A 16 -1.99 7.94 -4.87
N GLY A 17 -2.58 8.11 -3.69
CA GLY A 17 -2.19 9.03 -2.63
C GLY A 17 -2.96 8.69 -1.34
N SER A 18 -2.32 8.83 -0.19
CA SER A 18 -2.91 8.55 1.11
C SER A 18 -3.84 9.68 1.57
N PRO A 19 -4.97 9.38 2.24
CA PRO A 19 -5.61 8.06 2.34
C PRO A 19 -6.34 7.67 1.04
N LEU A 20 -6.22 6.41 0.62
CA LEU A 20 -6.88 5.92 -0.59
C LEU A 20 -8.37 5.67 -0.37
N PHE A 21 -8.78 5.37 0.86
CA PHE A 21 -10.18 5.06 1.20
C PHE A 21 -11.17 6.12 0.68
N TYR A 22 -10.90 7.40 0.92
CA TYR A 22 -11.77 8.51 0.47
C TYR A 22 -11.62 8.84 -1.03
N SER A 23 -10.76 8.13 -1.75
CA SER A 23 -10.48 8.37 -3.18
C SER A 23 -11.21 7.39 -4.10
N TRP A 24 -11.95 6.41 -3.56
CA TRP A 24 -12.63 5.39 -4.34
C TRP A 24 -13.86 4.81 -3.62
N ASP A 25 -14.98 4.64 -4.32
CA ASP A 25 -16.26 4.23 -3.70
C ASP A 25 -16.23 2.81 -3.11
N THR A 26 -15.52 1.90 -3.78
CA THR A 26 -15.43 0.50 -3.34
C THR A 26 -14.14 0.30 -2.55
N SER A 27 -14.13 0.82 -1.33
CA SER A 27 -12.97 0.82 -0.44
C SER A 27 -13.30 0.21 0.91
N LEU A 28 -12.30 -0.42 1.50
CA LEU A 28 -12.29 -0.91 2.87
C LEU A 28 -11.08 -0.30 3.59
N ARG A 29 -11.28 0.09 4.84
CA ARG A 29 -10.22 0.56 5.72
C ARG A 29 -10.14 -0.33 6.94
N PHE A 30 -8.97 -0.91 7.17
CA PHE A 30 -8.72 -1.84 8.25
C PHE A 30 -7.82 -1.23 9.31
N GLU A 31 -8.12 -1.57 10.55
CA GLU A 31 -7.22 -1.38 11.68
C GLU A 31 -6.24 -2.55 11.75
N LEU A 32 -4.94 -2.26 11.79
CA LEU A 32 -3.89 -3.27 11.92
C LEU A 32 -3.45 -3.47 13.38
N GLY A 33 -3.41 -2.38 14.16
CA GLY A 33 -3.06 -2.39 15.57
C GLY A 33 -4.19 -2.95 16.43
N VAL A 34 -4.02 -4.15 17.00
CA VAL A 34 -5.03 -4.79 17.86
C VAL A 34 -4.57 -4.75 19.31
N ASN A 35 -5.54 -4.58 20.22
CA ASN A 35 -5.33 -4.50 21.68
C ASN A 35 -4.73 -3.17 22.14
N GLU A 36 -5.44 -2.09 21.80
CA GLU A 36 -5.33 -0.81 22.49
C GLU A 36 -5.73 -0.96 23.97
N SER A 37 -4.77 -1.33 24.80
CA SER A 37 -4.51 -0.41 25.89
C SER A 37 -3.33 0.42 25.42
N SER A 38 -3.39 1.72 25.64
CA SER A 38 -2.41 2.76 25.31
C SER A 38 -1.02 2.48 25.90
N VAL A 39 -0.39 1.42 25.43
CA VAL A 39 0.73 0.74 26.07
C VAL A 39 1.83 0.74 25.03
N SER A 40 2.95 1.38 25.36
CA SER A 40 4.11 1.49 24.47
C SER A 40 4.49 0.12 23.90
N ILE A 41 5.16 0.03 22.74
CA ILE A 41 5.72 -1.27 22.27
C ILE A 41 6.64 -1.97 23.29
N HIS A 42 7.25 -1.21 24.20
CA HIS A 42 8.04 -1.75 25.32
C HIS A 42 7.19 -2.54 26.31
N GLU A 43 5.91 -2.29 26.27
CA GLU A 43 4.93 -2.53 27.30
C GLU A 43 3.87 -3.51 26.71
N ASN A 44 3.75 -3.57 25.37
CA ASN A 44 3.10 -4.61 24.59
C ASN A 44 4.04 -5.15 23.47
N PRO A 45 4.93 -6.11 23.77
CA PRO A 45 5.87 -6.67 22.79
C PRO A 45 5.20 -7.49 21.67
N LEU A 46 3.92 -7.83 21.82
CA LEU A 46 3.14 -8.59 20.84
C LEU A 46 2.39 -7.69 19.85
N TYR A 47 2.33 -6.38 20.10
CA TYR A 47 1.64 -5.41 19.25
C TYR A 47 2.04 -5.55 17.77
N LEU A 48 3.34 -5.43 17.49
CA LEU A 48 3.86 -5.56 16.12
C LEU A 48 3.60 -6.92 15.51
N GLN A 49 3.54 -8.00 16.30
CA GLN A 49 3.22 -9.32 15.77
C GLN A 49 1.78 -9.39 15.26
N GLY A 50 0.84 -8.77 15.96
CA GLY A 50 -0.56 -8.63 15.53
C GLY A 50 -0.68 -7.79 14.26
N VAL A 51 -0.02 -6.64 14.22
CA VAL A 51 0.05 -5.75 13.05
C VAL A 51 0.58 -6.48 11.83
N TYR A 52 1.73 -7.15 11.96
CA TYR A 52 2.33 -7.89 10.85
C TYR A 52 1.41 -9.00 10.36
N ARG A 53 0.75 -9.71 11.28
CA ARG A 53 -0.16 -10.78 10.94
C ARG A 53 -1.34 -10.24 10.13
N ARG A 54 -2.06 -9.23 10.61
CA ARG A 54 -3.19 -8.64 9.88
C ARG A 54 -2.77 -8.12 8.50
N ALA A 55 -1.65 -7.40 8.42
CA ALA A 55 -1.15 -6.87 7.15
C ALA A 55 -0.79 -7.97 6.13
N ILE A 56 -0.17 -9.06 6.59
CA ILE A 56 0.20 -10.20 5.75
C ILE A 56 -1.04 -11.01 5.35
N ASP A 57 -1.92 -11.30 6.29
CA ASP A 57 -3.14 -12.08 6.05
C ASP A 57 -4.02 -11.37 5.01
N LEU A 58 -4.25 -10.05 5.15
CA LEU A 58 -4.98 -9.24 4.17
C LEU A 58 -4.32 -9.27 2.78
N PHE A 59 -2.99 -9.09 2.73
CA PHE A 59 -2.25 -9.14 1.47
C PHE A 59 -2.36 -10.52 0.79
N GLU A 60 -2.16 -11.61 1.53
CA GLU A 60 -2.20 -12.96 0.96
C GLU A 60 -3.60 -13.34 0.48
N ALA A 61 -4.62 -12.87 1.18
CA ALA A 61 -5.99 -13.12 0.81
C ALA A 61 -6.34 -12.36 -0.50
N LEU A 62 -5.85 -11.12 -0.67
CA LEU A 62 -6.01 -10.34 -1.90
C LEU A 62 -5.23 -10.86 -3.09
N HIS A 63 -4.03 -11.38 -2.88
CA HIS A 63 -3.07 -11.66 -3.95
C HIS A 63 -2.71 -13.14 -4.00
N ALA A 64 -3.18 -13.84 -5.03
CA ALA A 64 -2.77 -15.22 -5.31
C ALA A 64 -1.30 -15.26 -5.80
N PRO A 65 -0.58 -16.38 -5.65
CA PRO A 65 0.81 -16.48 -6.08
C PRO A 65 1.05 -16.11 -7.55
N GLU A 66 0.09 -16.41 -8.42
CA GLU A 66 0.12 -16.26 -9.87
C GLU A 66 -0.45 -14.92 -10.36
N ASP A 67 -1.01 -14.11 -9.47
CA ASP A 67 -1.56 -12.80 -9.83
C ASP A 67 -0.46 -11.90 -10.39
N GLU A 68 -0.79 -11.17 -11.45
CA GLU A 68 0.07 -10.14 -12.01
C GLU A 68 -0.17 -8.84 -11.21
N LEU A 69 0.89 -8.34 -10.60
CA LEU A 69 0.87 -7.19 -9.70
C LEU A 69 1.78 -6.06 -10.25
N TYR A 70 1.47 -4.84 -9.83
CA TYR A 70 2.45 -3.74 -9.83
C TYR A 70 2.82 -3.42 -8.38
N LEU A 71 4.10 -3.55 -8.07
CA LEU A 71 4.69 -2.93 -6.90
C LEU A 71 5.02 -1.48 -7.24
N VAL A 72 4.33 -0.53 -6.61
CA VAL A 72 4.47 0.90 -6.87
C VAL A 72 5.09 1.58 -5.66
N VAL A 73 6.13 2.39 -5.88
CA VAL A 73 6.83 3.14 -4.82
C VAL A 73 6.87 4.61 -5.22
N ASP A 74 6.36 5.47 -4.34
CA ASP A 74 6.39 6.92 -4.56
C ASP A 74 7.54 7.58 -3.81
N ALA A 75 8.29 8.35 -4.56
CA ALA A 75 9.45 9.08 -4.09
C ALA A 75 9.23 10.59 -4.21
N HIS A 76 8.78 11.22 -3.14
CA HIS A 76 8.70 12.68 -3.07
C HIS A 76 10.11 13.32 -3.05
N ASP A 77 10.33 14.27 -3.96
CA ASP A 77 11.49 15.15 -4.05
C ASP A 77 11.04 16.59 -3.80
N PHE A 78 11.64 17.22 -2.80
CA PHE A 78 11.32 18.57 -2.34
C PHE A 78 12.32 19.59 -2.92
N GLY A 79 12.66 19.43 -4.21
CA GLY A 79 13.60 20.30 -4.94
C GLY A 79 15.08 20.12 -4.58
N LYS A 80 15.46 18.99 -3.95
CA LYS A 80 16.86 18.76 -3.52
C LYS A 80 17.57 17.64 -4.27
N GLY A 81 16.89 16.89 -5.14
CA GLY A 81 17.51 15.86 -5.99
C GLY A 81 18.03 14.61 -5.24
N TYR A 82 17.89 14.56 -3.92
CA TYR A 82 18.41 13.47 -3.07
C TYR A 82 17.46 12.27 -2.94
N ALA A 83 16.23 12.35 -3.45
CA ALA A 83 15.18 11.38 -3.15
C ALA A 83 15.31 10.04 -3.91
N LEU A 84 15.95 9.99 -5.08
CA LEU A 84 15.88 8.82 -5.95
C LEU A 84 16.72 7.63 -5.47
N GLY A 85 17.96 7.85 -5.04
CA GLY A 85 18.93 6.77 -4.81
C GLY A 85 18.54 5.79 -3.68
N ARG A 86 17.99 6.28 -2.56
CA ARG A 86 17.59 5.43 -1.44
C ARG A 86 16.28 4.68 -1.67
N LYS A 87 15.37 5.23 -2.49
CA LYS A 87 14.02 4.69 -2.73
C LYS A 87 14.04 3.57 -3.79
N LEU A 88 15.00 3.60 -4.72
CA LEU A 88 15.31 2.47 -5.62
C LEU A 88 15.79 1.21 -4.89
N ASN A 89 16.34 1.34 -3.68
CA ASN A 89 16.87 0.22 -2.92
C ASN A 89 15.77 -0.76 -2.44
N VAL A 90 14.50 -0.34 -2.41
CA VAL A 90 13.36 -1.24 -2.11
C VAL A 90 13.35 -2.40 -3.06
N PHE A 91 13.39 -2.10 -4.36
CA PHE A 91 13.30 -3.11 -5.40
C PHE A 91 14.50 -4.05 -5.32
N ALA A 92 15.71 -3.51 -5.20
CA ALA A 92 16.92 -4.31 -5.05
C ALA A 92 16.93 -5.19 -3.79
N LYS A 93 16.30 -4.76 -2.70
CA LYS A 93 16.31 -5.48 -1.42
C LYS A 93 15.23 -6.56 -1.32
N TYR A 94 14.03 -6.29 -1.83
CA TYR A 94 12.86 -7.14 -1.60
C TYR A 94 12.48 -7.98 -2.82
N VAL A 95 12.89 -7.63 -4.03
CA VAL A 95 12.68 -8.48 -5.21
C VAL A 95 13.67 -9.66 -5.17
N LYS A 96 13.15 -10.88 -5.28
CA LYS A 96 13.94 -12.12 -5.26
C LYS A 96 14.55 -12.39 -6.63
N ASP A 97 13.76 -12.26 -7.68
CA ASP A 97 14.22 -12.44 -9.06
C ASP A 97 14.68 -11.10 -9.65
N HIS A 98 15.99 -10.87 -9.67
CA HIS A 98 16.55 -9.64 -10.22
C HIS A 98 16.30 -9.49 -11.74
N SER A 99 15.91 -10.56 -12.45
CA SER A 99 15.56 -10.47 -13.87
C SER A 99 14.34 -9.57 -14.10
N VAL A 100 13.39 -9.54 -13.14
CA VAL A 100 12.19 -8.70 -13.27
C VAL A 100 12.49 -7.22 -13.13
N LEU A 101 13.60 -6.84 -12.47
CA LEU A 101 14.00 -5.42 -12.30
C LEU A 101 14.23 -4.70 -13.62
N ARG A 102 14.49 -5.42 -14.72
CA ARG A 102 14.57 -4.85 -16.08
C ARG A 102 13.25 -4.26 -16.57
N ARG A 103 12.14 -4.61 -15.92
CA ARG A 103 10.78 -4.12 -16.20
C ARG A 103 10.41 -2.91 -15.35
N LEU A 104 11.31 -2.43 -14.49
CA LEU A 104 11.08 -1.26 -13.65
C LEU A 104 10.82 -0.04 -14.54
N GLN A 105 9.70 0.62 -14.30
CA GLN A 105 9.32 1.86 -14.96
C GLN A 105 9.44 3.01 -13.97
N HIS A 106 9.73 4.19 -14.50
CA HIS A 106 9.83 5.42 -13.73
C HIS A 106 9.04 6.51 -14.46
N GLU A 107 8.24 7.26 -13.69
CA GLU A 107 7.59 8.49 -14.14
C GLU A 107 7.79 9.61 -13.12
N SER A 108 7.82 10.85 -13.62
CA SER A 108 7.87 12.06 -12.80
C SER A 108 6.51 12.74 -12.87
N LEU A 109 5.86 12.87 -11.72
CA LEU A 109 4.55 13.49 -11.56
C LEU A 109 4.68 14.82 -10.81
N PRO A 110 3.72 15.73 -10.96
CA PRO A 110 3.51 16.80 -9.99
C PRO A 110 3.42 16.23 -8.56
N TYR A 111 3.76 17.04 -7.56
CA TYR A 111 3.56 16.64 -6.18
C TYR A 111 2.09 16.28 -5.93
N ILE A 112 1.85 15.14 -5.26
CA ILE A 112 0.50 14.56 -5.14
C ILE A 112 -0.24 15.03 -3.87
N TYR A 113 0.44 15.79 -3.01
CA TYR A 113 -0.14 16.41 -1.81
C TYR A 113 0.07 17.93 -1.81
N PRO A 114 -0.29 18.65 -2.90
CA PRO A 114 -0.01 20.09 -2.96
C PRO A 114 -0.75 20.83 -1.85
N GLU A 115 -0.02 21.48 -0.95
CA GLU A 115 -0.57 22.52 -0.07
C GLU A 115 -0.55 23.87 -0.79
N ASP A 116 -1.46 24.78 -0.41
CA ASP A 116 -1.67 26.09 -1.08
C ASP A 116 -0.41 26.98 -1.11
N ASP A 117 0.62 26.63 -0.33
CA ASP A 117 1.80 27.41 -0.01
C ASP A 117 3.09 26.83 -0.64
N GLU A 118 3.00 25.71 -1.37
CA GLU A 118 4.17 24.90 -1.70
C GLU A 118 4.92 25.32 -2.97
N ALA A 119 6.25 25.26 -2.89
CA ALA A 119 7.16 25.71 -3.93
C ALA A 119 7.04 24.88 -5.23
N TRP A 120 7.07 25.57 -6.37
CA TRP A 120 6.91 25.09 -7.75
C TRP A 120 7.75 23.87 -8.19
N ASP A 121 8.74 23.44 -7.41
CA ASP A 121 9.72 22.41 -7.79
C ASP A 121 9.48 21.03 -7.12
N TRP A 122 8.45 20.88 -6.28
CA TRP A 122 8.18 19.59 -5.64
C TRP A 122 7.61 18.59 -6.64
N ARG A 123 8.12 17.35 -6.59
CA ARG A 123 7.76 16.28 -7.52
C ARG A 123 7.60 14.95 -6.84
N THR A 124 6.76 14.11 -7.42
CA THR A 124 6.64 12.70 -7.04
C THR A 124 7.27 11.85 -8.14
N HIS A 125 8.35 11.15 -7.81
CA HIS A 125 8.93 10.13 -8.68
C HIS A 125 8.26 8.80 -8.38
N ARG A 126 7.42 8.31 -9.30
CA ARG A 126 6.73 7.03 -9.15
C ARG A 126 7.52 5.94 -9.86
N PHE A 127 7.86 4.90 -9.13
CA PHE A 127 8.48 3.71 -9.67
C PHE A 127 7.46 2.59 -9.66
N SER A 128 7.32 1.87 -10.77
CA SER A 128 6.38 0.76 -10.87
C SER A 128 7.08 -0.47 -11.45
N LEU A 129 6.92 -1.60 -10.76
CA LEU A 129 7.49 -2.87 -11.16
C LEU A 129 6.37 -3.88 -11.37
N ARG A 130 6.19 -4.32 -12.62
CA ARG A 130 5.32 -5.44 -12.94
C ARG A 130 5.96 -6.76 -12.51
N CYS A 131 5.32 -7.47 -11.59
CA CYS A 131 5.83 -8.67 -10.96
C CYS A 131 4.68 -9.59 -10.50
N ARG A 132 5.00 -10.82 -10.11
CA ARG A 132 4.09 -11.71 -9.41
C ARG A 132 4.37 -11.68 -7.92
N ARG A 133 3.41 -12.11 -7.11
CA ARG A 133 3.60 -12.28 -5.66
C ARG A 133 4.81 -13.14 -5.31
N SER A 134 5.08 -14.19 -6.10
CA SER A 134 6.23 -15.07 -5.94
C SER A 134 7.59 -14.36 -6.08
N ASP A 135 7.63 -13.27 -6.84
CA ASP A 135 8.87 -12.63 -7.30
C ASP A 135 9.50 -11.73 -6.23
N PHE A 136 8.79 -11.42 -5.14
CA PHE A 136 9.29 -10.54 -4.08
C PHE A 136 8.97 -11.04 -2.67
N GLN A 137 9.70 -10.50 -1.70
CA GLN A 137 9.59 -10.81 -0.27
C GLN A 137 8.51 -9.94 0.38
N TYR A 138 7.24 -10.11 -0.04
CA TYR A 138 6.11 -9.28 0.40
C TYR A 138 6.00 -9.20 1.93
N ALA A 139 6.11 -10.32 2.64
CA ALA A 139 6.01 -10.34 4.10
C ALA A 139 7.09 -9.48 4.77
N SER A 140 8.34 -9.53 4.28
CA SER A 140 9.44 -8.70 4.79
C SER A 140 9.27 -7.23 4.44
N LEU A 141 8.71 -6.94 3.25
CA LEU A 141 8.41 -5.59 2.79
C LEU A 141 7.29 -4.95 3.64
N LEU A 142 6.17 -5.65 3.83
CA LEU A 142 5.05 -5.19 4.64
C LEU A 142 5.46 -4.94 6.10
N LYS A 143 6.25 -5.84 6.70
CA LYS A 143 6.84 -5.62 8.04
C LYS A 143 7.66 -4.33 8.09
N ALA A 144 8.43 -4.04 7.04
CA ALA A 144 9.22 -2.82 7.00
C ALA A 144 8.35 -1.55 6.86
N VAL A 145 7.22 -1.62 6.16
CA VAL A 145 6.24 -0.51 6.11
C VAL A 145 5.59 -0.31 7.47
N CYS A 146 5.15 -1.38 8.13
CA CYS A 146 4.56 -1.33 9.48
C CYS A 146 5.53 -0.79 10.55
N ASN A 147 6.83 -0.78 10.28
CA ASN A 147 7.85 -0.31 11.23
C ASN A 147 8.08 1.19 11.23
N GLN A 148 7.41 1.95 10.35
CA GLN A 148 7.67 3.36 10.08
C GLN A 148 7.90 4.18 11.35
N ASP A 149 6.98 4.08 12.31
CA ASP A 149 6.98 4.91 13.52
C ASP A 149 7.21 4.11 14.81
N MET A 150 7.76 2.89 14.66
CA MET A 150 7.83 1.88 15.72
C MET A 150 9.24 1.67 16.28
N GLY A 151 10.19 2.54 15.93
CA GLY A 151 11.60 2.44 16.37
C GLY A 151 12.31 1.13 15.97
N THR A 152 11.71 0.35 15.07
CA THR A 152 12.16 -1.00 14.68
C THR A 152 12.75 -0.98 13.27
N ARG A 153 13.78 -1.80 13.02
CA ARG A 153 14.41 -1.92 11.69
C ARG A 153 14.23 -3.32 11.11
N PRO A 154 14.11 -3.47 9.78
CA PRO A 154 14.09 -2.40 8.77
C PRO A 154 12.79 -1.59 8.80
N SER A 155 12.85 -0.33 8.38
CA SER A 155 11.70 0.59 8.30
C SER A 155 11.68 1.31 6.94
N ILE A 156 10.48 1.52 6.41
CA ILE A 156 10.19 2.22 5.15
C ILE A 156 9.26 3.40 5.46
N HIS A 157 9.66 4.60 5.02
CA HIS A 157 8.96 5.86 5.29
C HIS A 157 8.45 6.54 4.01
N TYR A 158 8.01 5.75 3.03
CA TYR A 158 7.46 6.26 1.78
C TYR A 158 6.35 5.33 1.29
N PRO A 159 5.39 5.86 0.51
CA PRO A 159 4.25 5.06 0.08
C PRO A 159 4.66 3.87 -0.79
N VAL A 160 4.09 2.71 -0.48
CA VAL A 160 4.24 1.47 -1.23
C VAL A 160 2.84 0.92 -1.51
N TYR A 161 2.46 0.87 -2.78
CA TYR A 161 1.17 0.35 -3.22
C TYR A 161 1.34 -0.99 -3.93
N PHE A 162 0.39 -1.88 -3.72
CA PHE A 162 0.28 -3.16 -4.44
C PHE A 162 -0.97 -3.12 -5.30
N VAL A 163 -0.81 -2.99 -6.62
CA VAL A 163 -1.94 -2.97 -7.57
C VAL A 163 -2.05 -4.35 -8.21
N ASN A 164 -3.16 -5.05 -7.99
CA ASN A 164 -3.46 -6.34 -8.60
C ASN A 164 -4.16 -6.14 -9.95
N GLU A 165 -3.42 -6.38 -11.04
CA GLU A 165 -3.97 -6.30 -12.40
C GLU A 165 -4.99 -7.41 -12.65
N THR A 166 -4.70 -8.62 -12.15
CA THR A 166 -5.54 -9.81 -12.36
C THR A 166 -6.91 -9.66 -11.70
N LYS A 167 -6.94 -9.24 -10.43
CA LYS A 167 -8.18 -9.16 -9.65
C LYS A 167 -8.79 -7.76 -9.57
N GLY A 168 -8.09 -6.73 -10.04
CA GLY A 168 -8.56 -5.35 -9.94
C GLY A 168 -8.67 -4.89 -8.48
N THR A 169 -7.59 -5.03 -7.72
CA THR A 169 -7.53 -4.54 -6.32
C THR A 169 -6.31 -3.65 -6.10
N VAL A 170 -6.39 -2.72 -5.14
CA VAL A 170 -5.22 -1.96 -4.65
C VAL A 170 -5.12 -2.17 -3.16
N PHE A 171 -3.92 -2.48 -2.69
CA PHE A 171 -3.62 -2.61 -1.26
C PHE A 171 -2.54 -1.62 -0.85
N TYR A 172 -2.77 -0.91 0.26
CA TYR A 172 -1.88 0.12 0.75
C TYR A 172 -1.85 0.13 2.28
N VAL A 173 -0.68 -0.17 2.86
CA VAL A 173 -0.45 -0.06 4.30
C VAL A 173 0.15 1.31 4.60
N TYR A 174 -0.45 2.06 5.51
CA TYR A 174 0.06 3.38 5.92
C TYR A 174 1.28 3.24 6.83
N ASP A 175 1.09 2.48 7.90
CA ASP A 175 1.99 2.24 9.01
C ASP A 175 1.43 1.09 9.86
N ASP A 176 1.77 1.03 11.15
CA ASP A 176 1.27 0.02 12.08
C ASP A 176 -0.22 0.14 12.44
N ARG A 177 -0.84 1.30 12.18
CA ARG A 177 -2.21 1.59 12.62
C ARG A 177 -3.25 1.03 11.68
N GLY A 178 -3.02 1.12 10.37
CA GLY A 178 -4.05 0.74 9.40
C GLY A 178 -3.58 0.56 7.97
N CYS A 179 -4.52 0.11 7.14
CA CYS A 179 -4.34 -0.02 5.70
C CYS A 179 -5.66 0.18 4.94
N ASP A 180 -5.54 0.55 3.68
CA ASP A 180 -6.64 0.63 2.73
C ASP A 180 -6.58 -0.52 1.71
N LEU A 181 -7.78 -0.91 1.29
CA LEU A 181 -8.01 -1.93 0.29
C LEU A 181 -9.11 -1.45 -0.64
N LEU A 182 -8.82 -1.33 -1.93
CA LEU A 182 -9.75 -0.89 -2.96
C LEU A 182 -10.06 -2.05 -3.90
N GLY A 183 -11.33 -2.15 -4.33
CA GLY A 183 -11.78 -3.06 -5.38
C GLY A 183 -12.23 -2.27 -6.59
N ALA A 184 -11.94 -2.76 -7.79
CA ALA A 184 -12.46 -2.14 -9.03
C ALA A 184 -13.99 -2.16 -9.06
N ASP A 185 -14.60 -3.16 -8.42
CA ASP A 185 -16.01 -3.31 -8.14
C ASP A 185 -16.22 -4.01 -6.79
N LYS A 186 -17.46 -4.04 -6.30
CA LYS A 186 -17.80 -4.59 -4.97
C LYS A 186 -17.46 -6.07 -4.89
N GLU A 187 -17.69 -6.80 -5.97
CA GLU A 187 -17.48 -8.23 -6.08
C GLU A 187 -16.00 -8.61 -5.90
N ALA A 188 -15.07 -7.77 -6.37
CA ALA A 188 -13.63 -7.99 -6.23
C ALA A 188 -13.17 -8.12 -4.77
N ILE A 189 -13.86 -7.44 -3.83
CA ILE A 189 -13.43 -7.34 -2.44
C ILE A 189 -14.51 -7.69 -1.41
N ARG A 190 -15.72 -8.08 -1.85
CA ARG A 190 -16.84 -8.49 -0.98
C ARG A 190 -16.45 -9.58 0.00
N TRP A 191 -15.72 -10.60 -0.46
CA TRP A 191 -15.30 -11.70 0.39
C TRP A 191 -14.35 -11.24 1.51
N VAL A 192 -13.50 -10.22 1.26
CA VAL A 192 -12.64 -9.62 2.30
C VAL A 192 -13.50 -8.89 3.33
N TYR A 193 -14.49 -8.13 2.87
CA TYR A 193 -15.43 -7.45 3.75
C TYR A 193 -16.15 -8.44 4.67
N GLU A 194 -16.58 -9.60 4.16
CA GLU A 194 -17.28 -10.63 4.93
C GLU A 194 -16.34 -11.37 5.91
N GLU A 195 -15.19 -11.84 5.44
CA GLU A 195 -14.27 -12.67 6.26
C GLU A 195 -13.44 -11.84 7.25
N CYS A 196 -13.06 -10.62 6.89
CA CYS A 196 -12.23 -9.74 7.71
C CYS A 196 -13.03 -8.59 8.37
N ASN A 197 -14.37 -8.68 8.41
CA ASN A 197 -15.25 -7.62 8.90
C ASN A 197 -14.87 -7.07 10.29
N SER A 198 -14.44 -7.97 11.19
CA SER A 198 -14.04 -7.61 12.56
C SER A 198 -12.77 -6.75 12.65
N TRP A 199 -12.04 -6.58 11.55
CA TRP A 199 -10.83 -5.75 11.50
C TRP A 199 -11.07 -4.40 10.83
N ILE A 200 -12.28 -4.17 10.29
CA ILE A 200 -12.65 -2.87 9.70
C ILE A 200 -12.56 -1.79 10.79
N LEU A 201 -11.99 -0.65 10.44
CA LEU A 201 -11.88 0.49 11.34
C LEU A 201 -13.28 1.01 11.67
N ASP A 202 -13.65 1.00 12.95
CA ASP A 202 -15.00 1.37 13.39
C ASP A 202 -15.40 2.81 13.00
N TYR A 203 -14.43 3.71 12.86
CA TYR A 203 -14.67 5.09 12.45
C TYR A 203 -15.35 5.18 11.06
N ASP A 204 -14.90 4.39 10.09
CA ASP A 204 -15.42 4.40 8.71
C ASP A 204 -16.41 3.25 8.44
N ARG A 205 -16.77 2.45 9.48
CA ARG A 205 -17.59 1.24 9.33
C ARG A 205 -18.98 1.51 8.75
N ALA A 206 -19.65 2.58 9.19
CA ALA A 206 -21.00 2.89 8.70
C ALA A 206 -21.01 3.19 7.19
N GLU A 207 -20.02 3.96 6.71
CA GLU A 207 -19.84 4.27 5.29
C GLU A 207 -19.52 3.00 4.48
N ILE A 208 -18.67 2.13 5.02
CA ILE A 208 -18.36 0.83 4.40
C ILE A 208 -19.62 -0.05 4.32
N ASP A 209 -20.39 -0.14 5.40
CA ASP A 209 -21.59 -1.00 5.44
C ASP A 209 -22.65 -0.53 4.44
N GLU A 210 -22.80 0.77 4.19
CA GLU A 210 -23.69 1.31 3.14
C GLU A 210 -23.28 0.86 1.73
N VAL A 211 -21.99 0.58 1.50
CA VAL A 211 -21.49 0.09 0.22
C VAL A 211 -21.70 -1.42 0.09
N PHE A 212 -21.51 -2.20 1.16
CA PHE A 212 -21.46 -3.67 1.07
C PHE A 212 -22.74 -4.40 1.49
N THR A 213 -23.64 -3.74 2.22
CA THR A 213 -24.95 -4.25 2.68
C THR A 213 -26.06 -3.90 1.69
#